data_AF-X1H0W1-F1
#
_entry.id   AF-X1H0W1-F1
#
_cell.length_a   1.000
_cell.length_b   1.000
_cell.length_c   1.000
_cell.angle_alpha   90.00
_cell.angle_beta   90.00
_cell.angle_gamma   90.00
#
_symmetry.space_group_name_H-M   'P 1'
#
loop_
_entity.id
_entity.type
_entity.pdbx_description
1 polymer ?
#
loop_
_entity_poly.entity_id
_entity_poly.type
_entity_poly.pdbx_seq_one_letter_code
_entity_poly.pdbx_strand_id
1 'polypeptide(L)'
;PSTTQGFEMLHRDIIKEADLKVLLKTLDVMPYWRERLIQMSYNPFTRVDVRRMHAIGVLDDTEVFDAYRAVGFHPDKAEKMLAFTKAYNADESSGLTRAIVIKSYKSGMITEGQLKDFLLGFGYSEDIAAFWVDYTNYEIDLDKAEALKKEREAAYKAGQITMEQLRQDLEREDLPSTYIDQAVTEVEAVESEKIKMPTRTDLTDWLKLEIIDLDYYKERMKEIGFRDLDIDFYLKELNPG
;
A
#
# COMPACT_ATOMS: atom_id res chain seq x y z
N PRO A 1 53.03 2.68 -11.39
CA PRO A 1 51.72 2.40 -10.77
C PRO A 1 51.81 2.69 -9.26
N SER A 2 50.78 3.26 -8.66
CA SER A 2 50.70 3.47 -7.21
C SER A 2 50.34 2.16 -6.48
N THR A 3 50.50 2.15 -5.16
CA THR A 3 50.06 1.03 -4.30
C THR A 3 48.57 0.75 -4.45
N THR A 4 47.73 1.79 -4.47
CA THR A 4 46.28 1.66 -4.68
C THR A 4 45.95 1.06 -6.06
N GLN A 5 46.63 1.50 -7.11
CA GLN A 5 46.50 0.89 -8.44
C GLN A 5 46.93 -0.59 -8.42
N GLY A 6 47.96 -0.92 -7.65
CA GLY A 6 48.38 -2.29 -7.40
C GLY A 6 47.29 -3.16 -6.78
N PHE A 7 46.62 -2.65 -5.75
CA PHE A 7 45.50 -3.35 -5.10
C PHE A 7 44.32 -3.54 -6.06
N GLU A 8 43.92 -2.49 -6.78
CA GLU A 8 42.83 -2.60 -7.77
C GLU A 8 43.15 -3.62 -8.87
N MET A 9 44.40 -3.66 -9.36
CA MET A 9 44.83 -4.67 -10.33
C MET A 9 44.77 -6.09 -9.76
N LEU A 10 45.15 -6.27 -8.49
CA LEU A 10 45.03 -7.57 -7.81
C LEU A 10 43.56 -7.99 -7.67
N HIS A 11 42.69 -7.12 -7.17
CA HIS A 11 41.27 -7.43 -6.95
C HIS A 11 40.49 -7.68 -8.24
N ARG A 12 40.98 -7.15 -9.37
CA ARG A 12 40.42 -7.38 -10.72
C ARG A 12 41.10 -8.53 -11.47
N ASP A 13 41.95 -9.31 -10.79
CA ASP A 13 42.69 -10.44 -11.38
C ASP A 13 43.61 -10.08 -12.56
N ILE A 14 43.97 -8.80 -12.72
CA ILE A 14 44.87 -8.32 -13.79
C ILE A 14 46.31 -8.77 -13.50
N ILE A 15 46.68 -8.86 -12.23
CA ILE A 15 47.99 -9.35 -11.76
C ILE A 15 47.79 -10.37 -10.64
N LYS A 16 48.83 -11.14 -10.33
CA LYS A 16 48.84 -12.05 -9.17
C LYS A 16 49.58 -11.44 -7.99
N GLU A 17 49.40 -12.01 -6.81
CA GLU A 17 49.99 -11.50 -5.57
C GLU A 17 51.52 -11.39 -5.63
N ALA A 18 52.19 -12.29 -6.37
CA ALA A 18 53.62 -12.23 -6.61
C ALA A 18 54.04 -10.93 -7.34
N ASP A 19 53.27 -10.52 -8.34
CA ASP A 19 53.51 -9.27 -9.09
C ASP A 19 53.28 -8.05 -8.20
N LEU A 20 52.25 -8.09 -7.35
CA LEU A 20 52.00 -7.03 -6.36
C LEU A 20 53.15 -6.92 -5.36
N LYS A 21 53.71 -8.04 -4.89
CA LYS A 21 54.87 -8.04 -4.00
C LYS A 21 56.12 -7.44 -4.66
N VAL A 22 56.31 -7.64 -5.97
CA VAL A 22 57.35 -6.96 -6.75
C VAL A 22 57.09 -5.45 -6.80
N LEU A 23 55.86 -5.04 -7.10
CA LEU A 23 55.49 -3.61 -7.11
C LEU A 23 55.75 -2.94 -5.74
N LEU A 24 55.29 -3.55 -4.64
CA LEU A 24 55.50 -3.03 -3.30
C LEU A 24 56.99 -2.96 -2.92
N LYS A 25 57.81 -3.91 -3.40
CA LYS A 25 59.26 -3.86 -3.24
C LYS A 25 59.88 -2.68 -3.98
N THR A 26 59.46 -2.43 -5.21
CA THR A 26 59.94 -1.31 -6.04
C THR A 26 59.53 0.04 -5.46
N LEU A 27 58.43 0.11 -4.72
CA LEU A 27 57.99 1.29 -3.97
C LEU A 27 58.61 1.39 -2.56
N ASP A 28 59.68 0.63 -2.29
CA ASP A 28 60.42 0.61 -1.02
C ASP A 28 59.57 0.28 0.23
N VAL A 29 58.43 -0.40 0.07
CA VAL A 29 57.64 -0.90 1.20
C VAL A 29 58.43 -2.02 1.90
N MET A 30 58.66 -1.88 3.21
CA MET A 30 59.41 -2.88 3.98
C MET A 30 58.73 -4.26 3.93
N PRO A 31 59.48 -5.38 3.86
CA PRO A 31 58.93 -6.73 3.80
C PRO A 31 57.87 -7.02 4.86
N TYR A 32 58.05 -6.52 6.08
CA TYR A 32 57.11 -6.65 7.19
C TYR A 32 55.71 -6.08 6.88
N TRP A 33 55.63 -4.97 6.16
CA TRP A 33 54.35 -4.28 5.89
C TRP A 33 53.63 -4.81 4.65
N ARG A 34 54.33 -5.46 3.71
CA ARG A 34 53.73 -5.87 2.43
C ARG A 34 52.52 -6.77 2.64
N GLU A 35 52.68 -7.85 3.40
CA GLU A 35 51.61 -8.81 3.65
C GLU A 35 50.42 -8.17 4.37
N ARG A 36 50.68 -7.30 5.35
CA ARG A 36 49.64 -6.59 6.11
C ARG A 36 48.86 -5.61 5.23
N LEU A 37 49.55 -4.90 4.34
CA LEU A 37 48.92 -3.98 3.40
C LEU A 37 48.09 -4.72 2.35
N ILE A 38 48.54 -5.90 1.91
CA ILE A 38 47.77 -6.78 1.02
C ILE A 38 46.50 -7.26 1.73
N GLN A 39 46.60 -7.76 2.96
CA GLN A 39 45.42 -8.20 3.73
C GLN A 39 44.44 -7.06 3.98
N MET A 40 44.93 -5.88 4.39
CA MET A 40 44.13 -4.67 4.58
C MET A 40 43.42 -4.19 3.32
N SER A 41 43.92 -4.57 2.13
CA SER A 41 43.30 -4.15 0.87
C SER A 41 41.95 -4.81 0.61
N TYR A 42 41.65 -5.95 1.24
CA TYR A 42 40.36 -6.63 1.08
C TYR A 42 39.30 -6.01 1.99
N ASN A 43 38.07 -5.90 1.48
CA ASN A 43 36.96 -5.37 2.25
C ASN A 43 36.49 -6.41 3.29
N PRO A 44 36.29 -6.02 4.56
CA PRO A 44 35.58 -6.86 5.52
C PRO A 44 34.11 -7.01 5.11
N PHE A 45 33.42 -8.00 5.68
CA PHE A 45 31.97 -8.12 5.52
C PHE A 45 31.24 -6.85 5.97
N THR A 46 30.16 -6.48 5.27
CA THR A 46 29.35 -5.36 5.70
C THR A 46 28.52 -5.73 6.92
N ARG A 47 28.15 -4.75 7.75
CA ARG A 47 27.29 -4.99 8.93
C ARG A 47 25.96 -5.64 8.56
N VAL A 48 25.44 -5.36 7.36
CA VAL A 48 24.17 -5.91 6.88
C VAL A 48 24.36 -7.39 6.54
N ASP A 49 25.43 -7.73 5.82
CA ASP A 49 25.70 -9.10 5.41
C ASP A 49 26.04 -9.98 6.62
N VAL A 50 26.79 -9.47 7.59
CA VAL A 50 27.08 -10.19 8.85
C VAL A 50 25.78 -10.61 9.55
N ARG A 51 24.79 -9.71 9.66
CA ARG A 51 23.49 -10.05 10.28
C ARG A 51 22.72 -11.11 9.49
N ARG A 52 22.68 -10.98 8.17
CA ARG A 52 22.00 -11.93 7.28
C ARG A 52 22.65 -13.30 7.33
N MET A 53 23.99 -13.35 7.28
CA MET A 53 24.76 -14.59 7.39
C MET A 53 24.56 -15.26 8.75
N HIS A 54 24.51 -14.50 9.83
CA HIS A 54 24.14 -15.04 11.15
C HIS A 54 22.70 -15.58 11.17
N ALA A 55 21.74 -14.88 10.54
CA ALA A 55 20.33 -15.29 10.51
C ALA A 55 20.14 -16.66 9.84
N ILE A 56 20.94 -16.95 8.82
CA ILE A 56 20.90 -18.23 8.07
C ILE A 56 21.94 -19.25 8.56
N GLY A 57 22.65 -18.97 9.67
CA GLY A 57 23.62 -19.88 10.26
C GLY A 57 24.92 -20.07 9.47
N VAL A 58 25.27 -19.14 8.57
CA VAL A 58 26.56 -19.13 7.86
C VAL A 58 27.69 -18.63 8.76
N LEU A 59 27.40 -17.69 9.67
CA LEU A 59 28.33 -17.25 10.71
C LEU A 59 27.79 -17.64 12.08
N ASP A 60 28.67 -18.12 12.96
CA ASP A 60 28.37 -18.28 14.38
C ASP A 60 28.60 -16.98 15.19
N ASP A 61 28.26 -17.01 16.49
CA ASP A 61 28.40 -15.85 17.38
C ASP A 61 29.85 -15.29 17.42
N THR A 62 30.85 -16.17 17.37
CA THR A 62 32.27 -15.81 17.42
C THR A 62 32.69 -15.13 16.12
N GLU A 63 32.27 -15.71 14.99
CA GLU A 63 32.57 -15.17 13.67
C GLU A 63 31.86 -13.83 13.41
N VAL A 64 30.65 -13.63 13.95
CA VAL A 64 29.95 -12.34 13.92
C VAL A 64 30.70 -11.28 14.72
N PHE A 65 31.19 -11.63 15.91
CA PHE A 65 32.00 -10.73 16.72
C PHE A 65 33.28 -10.31 15.97
N ASP A 66 34.01 -11.28 15.41
CA ASP A 66 35.24 -11.04 14.65
C ASP A 66 34.98 -10.22 13.38
N ALA A 67 33.87 -10.46 12.68
CA ALA A 67 33.50 -9.67 11.51
C ALA A 67 33.25 -8.19 11.87
N TYR A 68 32.60 -7.92 13.01
CA TYR A 68 32.44 -6.53 13.48
C TYR A 68 33.78 -5.89 13.88
N ARG A 69 34.71 -6.66 14.45
CA ARG A 69 36.08 -6.18 14.72
C ARG A 69 36.82 -5.84 13.44
N ALA A 70 36.68 -6.65 12.39
CA ALA A 70 37.31 -6.43 11.08
C ALA A 70 36.81 -5.15 10.39
N VAL A 71 35.56 -4.74 10.62
CA VAL A 71 35.02 -3.44 10.17
C VAL A 71 35.62 -2.25 10.94
N GLY A 72 36.24 -2.50 12.10
CA GLY A 72 36.91 -1.47 12.91
C GLY A 72 36.20 -1.12 14.21
N PHE A 73 35.16 -1.85 14.63
CA PHE A 73 34.55 -1.64 15.95
C PHE A 73 35.53 -2.01 17.07
N HIS A 74 35.62 -1.20 18.13
CA HIS A 74 36.26 -1.56 19.40
C HIS A 74 35.63 -2.85 19.99
N PRO A 75 36.36 -3.71 20.74
CA PRO A 75 35.80 -4.96 21.30
C PRO A 75 34.45 -4.77 21.98
N ASP A 76 34.33 -3.82 22.89
CA ASP A 76 33.09 -3.55 23.62
C ASP A 76 31.91 -3.17 22.69
N LYS A 77 32.19 -2.53 21.55
CA LYS A 77 31.17 -2.19 20.55
C LYS A 77 30.81 -3.41 19.70
N ALA A 78 31.78 -4.26 19.38
CA ALA A 78 31.54 -5.51 18.66
C ALA A 78 30.68 -6.47 19.49
N GLU A 79 30.90 -6.56 20.81
CA GLU A 79 30.02 -7.33 21.72
C GLU A 79 28.57 -6.82 21.69
N LYS A 80 28.39 -5.49 21.76
CA LYS A 80 27.05 -4.87 21.66
C LYS A 80 26.40 -5.12 20.30
N MET A 81 27.17 -5.10 19.22
CA MET A 81 26.68 -5.40 17.87
C MET A 81 26.31 -6.88 17.71
N LEU A 82 27.06 -7.81 18.31
CA LEU A 82 26.69 -9.22 18.38
C LEU A 82 25.37 -9.39 19.14
N ALA A 83 25.25 -8.80 20.32
CA ALA A 83 24.02 -8.86 21.13
C ALA A 83 22.81 -8.30 20.35
N PHE A 84 22.99 -7.16 19.68
CA PHE A 84 21.97 -6.60 18.79
C PHE A 84 21.57 -7.57 17.68
N THR A 85 22.54 -8.20 17.03
CA THR A 85 22.30 -9.13 15.92
C THR A 85 21.52 -10.37 16.35
N LYS A 86 21.83 -10.91 17.53
CA LYS A 86 21.10 -12.03 18.12
C LYS A 86 19.65 -11.65 18.41
N ALA A 87 19.42 -10.50 19.03
CA ALA A 87 18.08 -10.01 19.32
C ALA A 87 17.27 -9.73 18.03
N TYR A 88 17.89 -9.07 17.05
CA TYR A 88 17.27 -8.75 15.76
C TYR A 88 16.85 -10.01 15.00
N ASN A 89 17.72 -11.03 14.93
CA ASN A 89 17.41 -12.27 14.22
C ASN A 89 16.41 -13.15 14.99
N ALA A 90 16.38 -13.07 16.32
CA ALA A 90 15.36 -13.75 17.12
C ALA A 90 13.96 -13.19 16.85
N ASP A 91 13.84 -11.87 16.68
CA ASP A 91 12.57 -11.19 16.32
C ASP A 91 12.12 -11.54 14.89
N GLU A 92 13.05 -11.54 13.93
CA GLU A 92 12.77 -11.97 12.53
C GLU A 92 12.42 -13.48 12.41
N SER A 93 12.78 -14.33 13.38
CA SER A 93 12.56 -15.78 13.31
C SER A 93 11.10 -16.22 13.37
N SER A 94 10.17 -15.35 13.77
CA SER A 94 8.73 -15.65 13.74
C SER A 94 8.11 -15.50 12.34
N GLY A 95 8.74 -14.72 11.45
CA GLY A 95 8.14 -14.28 10.18
C GLY A 95 6.84 -13.47 10.34
N LEU A 96 6.40 -13.22 11.57
CA LEU A 96 5.14 -12.56 11.90
C LEU A 96 5.44 -11.10 12.20
N THR A 97 5.03 -10.23 11.29
CA THR A 97 5.04 -8.78 11.54
C THR A 97 3.72 -8.35 12.18
N ARG A 98 3.71 -7.18 12.83
CA ARG A 98 2.47 -6.54 13.30
C ARG A 98 1.38 -6.51 12.23
N ALA A 99 1.73 -6.18 10.99
CA ALA A 99 0.78 -6.11 9.89
C ALA A 99 0.16 -7.47 9.56
N ILE A 100 0.96 -8.55 9.63
CA ILE A 100 0.47 -9.91 9.37
C ILE A 100 -0.49 -10.35 10.47
N VAL A 101 -0.15 -10.15 11.75
CA VAL A 101 -1.04 -10.56 12.86
C VAL A 101 -2.33 -9.76 12.90
N ILE A 102 -2.29 -8.45 12.63
CA ILE A 102 -3.50 -7.62 12.49
C ILE A 102 -4.37 -8.16 11.34
N LYS A 103 -3.78 -8.45 10.17
CA LYS A 103 -4.51 -9.02 9.04
C LYS A 103 -5.13 -10.38 9.37
N SER A 104 -4.39 -11.26 10.05
CA SER A 104 -4.88 -12.56 10.52
C SER A 104 -6.05 -12.41 11.50
N TYR A 105 -6.05 -11.38 12.34
CA TYR A 105 -7.17 -11.08 13.22
C TYR A 105 -8.38 -10.57 12.43
N LYS A 106 -8.19 -9.59 11.53
CA LYS A 106 -9.26 -9.07 10.64
C LYS A 106 -9.92 -10.19 9.82
N SER A 107 -9.17 -11.20 9.42
CA SER A 107 -9.69 -12.35 8.67
C SER A 107 -10.29 -13.47 9.53
N GLY A 108 -10.30 -13.33 10.87
CA GLY A 108 -10.78 -14.36 11.81
C GLY A 108 -9.86 -15.59 11.96
N MET A 109 -8.60 -15.51 11.51
CA MET A 109 -7.64 -16.61 11.63
C MET A 109 -7.10 -16.77 13.06
N ILE A 110 -7.04 -15.67 13.80
CA ILE A 110 -6.65 -15.64 15.22
C ILE A 110 -7.72 -14.90 16.02
N THR A 111 -7.76 -15.14 17.34
CA THR A 111 -8.67 -14.46 18.26
C THR A 111 -8.10 -13.13 18.74
N GLU A 112 -8.94 -12.32 19.38
CA GLU A 112 -8.53 -11.05 19.99
C GLU A 112 -7.43 -11.26 21.05
N GLY A 113 -7.60 -12.26 21.91
CA GLY A 113 -6.59 -12.62 22.91
C GLY A 113 -5.25 -13.01 22.28
N GLN A 114 -5.28 -13.77 21.19
CA GLN A 114 -4.07 -14.13 20.44
C GLN A 114 -3.42 -12.91 19.78
N LEU A 115 -4.20 -11.97 19.24
CA LEU A 115 -3.67 -10.70 18.73
C LEU A 115 -2.96 -9.92 19.84
N LYS A 116 -3.60 -9.79 21.02
CA LYS A 116 -3.00 -9.13 22.18
C LYS A 116 -1.68 -9.80 22.59
N ASP A 117 -1.65 -11.13 22.65
CA ASP A 117 -0.46 -11.90 23.01
C ASP A 117 0.69 -11.69 22.01
N PHE A 118 0.40 -11.68 20.70
CA PHE A 118 1.41 -11.38 19.67
C PHE A 118 1.96 -9.96 19.82
N LEU A 119 1.11 -8.97 20.09
CA LEU A 119 1.53 -7.58 20.27
C LEU A 119 2.41 -7.44 21.52
N LEU A 120 2.05 -8.08 22.64
CA LEU A 120 2.90 -8.12 23.83
C LEU A 120 4.24 -8.84 23.53
N GLY A 121 4.20 -9.91 22.74
CA GLY A 121 5.38 -10.64 22.28
C GLY A 121 6.34 -9.81 21.42
N PHE A 122 5.82 -8.84 20.66
CA PHE A 122 6.63 -7.84 19.93
C PHE A 122 7.18 -6.72 20.82
N GLY A 123 6.88 -6.73 22.12
CA GLY A 123 7.37 -5.74 23.09
C GLY A 123 6.48 -4.50 23.24
N TYR A 124 5.25 -4.50 22.73
CA TYR A 124 4.28 -3.44 23.05
C TYR A 124 3.85 -3.53 24.51
N SER A 125 3.58 -2.39 25.14
CA SER A 125 2.98 -2.33 26.48
C SER A 125 1.49 -2.71 26.42
N GLU A 126 0.90 -3.04 27.56
CA GLU A 126 -0.47 -3.54 27.62
C GLU A 126 -1.53 -2.53 27.15
N ASP A 127 -1.32 -1.25 27.45
CA ASP A 127 -2.13 -0.13 26.96
C ASP A 127 -2.04 0.03 25.44
N ILE A 128 -0.83 -0.07 24.88
CA ILE A 128 -0.62 0.02 23.42
C ILE A 128 -1.24 -1.20 22.72
N ALA A 129 -1.08 -2.40 23.27
CA ALA A 129 -1.68 -3.61 22.72
C ALA A 129 -3.21 -3.53 22.73
N ALA A 130 -3.81 -3.04 23.83
CA ALA A 130 -5.26 -2.81 23.92
C ALA A 130 -5.74 -1.79 22.88
N PHE A 131 -5.03 -0.67 22.72
CA PHE A 131 -5.36 0.31 21.68
C PHE A 131 -5.38 -0.29 20.27
N TRP A 132 -4.40 -1.13 19.93
CA TRP A 132 -4.35 -1.79 18.61
C TRP A 132 -5.50 -2.77 18.40
N VAL A 133 -5.88 -3.51 19.44
CA VAL A 133 -7.05 -4.39 19.41
C VAL A 133 -8.32 -3.58 19.12
N ASP A 134 -8.58 -2.53 19.90
CA ASP A 134 -9.76 -1.68 19.75
C ASP A 134 -9.81 -1.02 18.36
N TYR A 135 -8.67 -0.52 17.90
CA TYR A 135 -8.55 0.07 16.58
C TYR A 135 -8.85 -0.96 15.47
N THR A 136 -8.35 -2.18 15.59
CA THR A 136 -8.60 -3.22 14.59
C THR A 136 -10.05 -3.67 14.60
N ASN A 137 -10.69 -3.75 15.78
CA ASN A 137 -12.12 -4.01 15.91
C ASN A 137 -12.94 -2.92 15.20
N TYR A 138 -12.61 -1.66 15.42
CA TYR A 138 -13.23 -0.54 14.71
C TYR A 138 -13.07 -0.64 13.19
N GLU A 139 -11.87 -0.99 12.70
CA GLU A 139 -11.66 -1.21 11.26
C GLU A 139 -12.51 -2.35 10.70
N ILE A 140 -12.64 -3.46 11.44
CA ILE A 140 -13.49 -4.60 11.04
C ILE A 140 -14.94 -4.16 10.92
N ASP A 141 -15.44 -3.38 11.87
CA ASP A 141 -16.82 -2.92 11.87
C ASP A 141 -17.07 -1.88 10.76
N LEU A 142 -16.10 -1.00 10.50
CA LEU A 142 -16.14 -0.11 9.35
C LEU A 142 -16.18 -0.90 8.02
N ASP A 143 -15.29 -1.88 7.83
CA ASP A 143 -15.23 -2.71 6.63
C ASP A 143 -16.56 -3.45 6.38
N LYS A 144 -17.20 -3.97 7.44
CA LYS A 144 -18.54 -4.59 7.35
C LYS A 144 -19.60 -3.60 6.91
N ALA A 145 -19.59 -2.41 7.49
CA ALA A 145 -20.59 -1.39 7.19
C ALA A 145 -20.45 -0.87 5.74
N GLU A 146 -19.21 -0.70 5.25
CA GLU A 146 -18.95 -0.37 3.85
C GLU A 146 -19.41 -1.49 2.89
N ALA A 147 -19.17 -2.76 3.25
CA ALA A 147 -19.62 -3.90 2.47
C ALA A 147 -21.16 -3.96 2.39
N LEU A 148 -21.86 -3.73 3.51
CA LEU A 148 -23.31 -3.66 3.53
C LEU A 148 -23.82 -2.49 2.68
N LYS A 149 -23.23 -1.29 2.82
CA LYS A 149 -23.59 -0.13 1.98
C LYS A 149 -23.56 -0.52 0.51
N LYS A 150 -22.43 -1.08 0.06
CA LYS A 150 -22.25 -1.50 -1.33
C LYS A 150 -23.28 -2.54 -1.78
N GLU A 151 -23.58 -3.53 -0.94
CA GLU A 151 -24.60 -4.55 -1.23
C GLU A 151 -25.98 -3.93 -1.39
N ARG A 152 -26.39 -3.06 -0.46
CA ARG A 152 -27.71 -2.43 -0.46
C ARG A 152 -27.88 -1.44 -1.61
N GLU A 153 -26.86 -0.66 -1.93
CA GLU A 153 -26.87 0.18 -3.14
C GLU A 153 -27.06 -0.65 -4.41
N ALA A 154 -26.39 -1.80 -4.51
CA ALA A 154 -26.54 -2.69 -5.65
C ALA A 154 -27.96 -3.28 -5.73
N ALA A 155 -28.54 -3.70 -4.60
CA ALA A 155 -29.91 -4.17 -4.50
C ALA A 155 -30.91 -3.08 -4.92
N TYR A 156 -30.69 -1.82 -4.51
CA TYR A 156 -31.49 -0.69 -4.94
C TYR A 156 -31.39 -0.46 -6.45
N LYS A 157 -30.17 -0.40 -6.99
CA LYS A 157 -29.92 -0.21 -8.43
C LYS A 157 -30.53 -1.33 -9.29
N ALA A 158 -30.74 -2.51 -8.73
CA ALA A 158 -31.42 -3.65 -9.33
C ALA A 158 -32.95 -3.64 -9.13
N GLY A 159 -33.51 -2.67 -8.41
CA GLY A 159 -34.94 -2.54 -8.12
C GLY A 159 -35.46 -3.55 -7.09
N GLN A 160 -34.57 -4.17 -6.30
CA GLN A 160 -34.94 -5.17 -5.30
C GLN A 160 -35.39 -4.55 -3.97
N ILE A 161 -34.92 -3.34 -3.67
CA ILE A 161 -35.30 -2.56 -2.48
C ILE A 161 -35.66 -1.12 -2.88
N THR A 162 -36.45 -0.46 -2.05
CA THR A 162 -36.79 0.97 -2.18
C THR A 162 -35.75 1.86 -1.49
N MET A 163 -35.80 3.17 -1.75
CA MET A 163 -34.90 4.14 -1.13
C MET A 163 -35.11 4.19 0.39
N GLU A 164 -36.36 4.08 0.82
CA GLU A 164 -36.73 3.99 2.23
C GLU A 164 -36.14 2.74 2.89
N GLN A 165 -36.17 1.58 2.19
CA GLN A 165 -35.55 0.34 2.69
C GLN A 165 -34.02 0.44 2.75
N LEU A 166 -33.39 1.07 1.75
CA LEU A 166 -31.94 1.34 1.77
C LEU A 166 -31.57 2.18 3.00
N ARG A 167 -32.31 3.26 3.27
CA ARG A 167 -32.06 4.12 4.43
C ARG A 167 -32.20 3.37 5.75
N GLN A 168 -33.30 2.63 5.92
CA GLN A 168 -33.56 1.86 7.14
C GLN A 168 -32.52 0.76 7.39
N ASP A 169 -32.03 0.11 6.33
CA ASP A 169 -31.00 -0.92 6.44
C ASP A 169 -29.63 -0.34 6.83
N LEU A 170 -29.29 0.86 6.35
CA LEU A 170 -28.06 1.56 6.74
C LEU A 170 -28.12 2.13 8.17
N GLU A 171 -29.28 2.62 8.60
CA GLU A 171 -29.51 3.13 9.96
C GLU A 171 -29.38 2.04 11.03
N ARG A 172 -29.61 0.76 10.67
CA ARG A 172 -29.55 -0.37 11.61
C ARG A 172 -28.11 -0.72 12.05
N GLU A 173 -27.10 -0.35 11.26
CA GLU A 173 -25.69 -0.70 11.52
C GLU A 173 -24.91 0.39 12.30
N ASP A 174 -25.60 1.33 12.94
CA ASP A 174 -25.00 2.41 13.75
C ASP A 174 -24.00 3.29 12.96
N LEU A 175 -24.22 3.41 11.64
CA LEU A 175 -23.45 4.28 10.77
C LEU A 175 -23.72 5.77 11.07
N PRO A 176 -22.71 6.65 11.00
CA PRO A 176 -22.92 8.08 11.15
C PRO A 176 -23.92 8.63 10.12
N SER A 177 -24.82 9.53 10.54
CA SER A 177 -25.87 10.08 9.67
C SER A 177 -25.34 10.73 8.39
N THR A 178 -24.18 11.39 8.47
CA THR A 178 -23.50 12.00 7.32
C THR A 178 -23.11 10.97 6.26
N TYR A 179 -22.78 9.75 6.67
CA TYR A 179 -22.40 8.66 5.77
C TYR A 179 -23.64 8.07 5.08
N ILE A 180 -24.75 7.94 5.83
CA ILE A 180 -26.05 7.51 5.30
C ILE A 180 -26.56 8.51 4.26
N ASP A 181 -26.52 9.80 4.56
CA ASP A 181 -26.96 10.85 3.65
C ASP A 181 -26.14 10.89 2.36
N GLN A 182 -24.82 10.64 2.45
CA GLN A 182 -23.95 10.51 1.27
C GLN A 182 -24.33 9.30 0.41
N ALA A 183 -24.56 8.13 1.01
CA ALA A 183 -24.97 6.93 0.29
C ALA A 183 -26.30 7.13 -0.45
N VAL A 184 -27.28 7.74 0.22
CA VAL A 184 -28.58 8.07 -0.39
C VAL A 184 -28.40 9.05 -1.56
N THR A 185 -27.63 10.12 -1.36
CA THR A 185 -27.37 11.14 -2.39
C THR A 185 -26.69 10.54 -3.63
N GLU A 186 -25.68 9.68 -3.44
CA GLU A 186 -24.97 8.99 -4.52
C GLU A 186 -25.92 8.12 -5.35
N VAL A 187 -26.87 7.44 -4.71
CA VAL A 187 -27.84 6.58 -5.37
C VAL A 187 -28.92 7.40 -6.10
N GLU A 188 -29.45 8.45 -5.49
CA GLU A 188 -30.42 9.38 -6.11
C GLU A 188 -29.84 10.05 -7.37
N ALA A 189 -28.57 10.45 -7.34
CA ALA A 189 -27.87 11.02 -8.49
C ALA A 189 -27.85 10.04 -9.67
N VAL A 190 -27.53 8.76 -9.45
CA VAL A 190 -27.50 7.73 -10.50
C VAL A 190 -28.90 7.42 -11.05
N GLU A 191 -29.94 7.45 -10.22
CA GLU A 191 -31.32 7.26 -10.69
C GLU A 191 -31.78 8.42 -11.58
N SER A 192 -31.44 9.65 -11.20
CA SER A 192 -31.73 10.84 -12.01
C SER A 192 -31.06 10.78 -13.39
N GLU A 193 -29.86 10.19 -13.50
CA GLU A 193 -29.18 9.94 -14.77
C GLU A 193 -29.82 8.81 -15.60
N LYS A 194 -30.41 7.80 -14.94
CA LYS A 194 -31.09 6.67 -15.61
C LYS A 194 -32.43 7.05 -16.20
N ILE A 195 -33.14 8.04 -15.63
CA ILE A 195 -34.33 8.63 -16.26
C ILE A 195 -33.85 9.50 -17.42
N LYS A 196 -33.48 8.85 -18.54
CA LYS A 196 -33.13 9.55 -19.77
C LYS A 196 -34.34 10.32 -20.26
N MET A 197 -34.26 11.63 -20.16
CA MET A 197 -35.22 12.50 -20.82
C MET A 197 -35.18 12.23 -22.34
N PRO A 198 -36.33 12.16 -23.02
CA PRO A 198 -36.37 12.09 -24.48
C PRO A 198 -35.53 13.22 -25.08
N THR A 199 -34.72 12.89 -26.08
CA THR A 199 -33.89 13.90 -26.73
C THR A 199 -34.78 14.87 -27.52
N ARG A 200 -34.23 16.05 -27.85
CA ARG A 200 -34.88 16.98 -28.78
C ARG A 200 -35.39 16.26 -30.04
N THR A 201 -34.57 15.40 -30.63
CA THR A 201 -34.93 14.63 -31.83
C THR A 201 -36.08 13.67 -31.57
N ASP A 202 -36.08 12.94 -30.45
CA ASP A 202 -37.18 12.04 -30.08
C ASP A 202 -38.50 12.82 -29.96
N LEU A 203 -38.47 13.97 -29.27
CA LEU A 203 -39.64 14.85 -29.13
C LEU A 203 -40.12 15.38 -30.48
N THR A 204 -39.19 15.79 -31.36
CA THR A 204 -39.52 16.29 -32.70
C THR A 204 -40.18 15.20 -33.56
N ASP A 205 -39.66 13.98 -33.51
CA ASP A 205 -40.20 12.85 -34.28
C ASP A 205 -41.55 12.37 -33.71
N TRP A 206 -41.74 12.37 -32.39
CA TRP A 206 -43.03 12.07 -31.77
C TRP A 206 -44.10 13.10 -32.13
N LEU A 207 -43.74 14.39 -32.23
CA LEU A 207 -44.65 15.43 -32.68
C LEU A 207 -45.03 15.25 -34.16
N LYS A 208 -44.07 14.91 -35.04
CA LYS A 208 -44.35 14.60 -36.46
C LYS A 208 -45.28 13.40 -36.63
N LEU A 209 -45.10 12.38 -35.79
CA LEU A 209 -45.91 11.16 -35.80
C LEU A 209 -47.25 11.34 -35.08
N GLU A 210 -47.56 12.54 -34.61
CA GLU A 210 -48.78 12.88 -33.85
C GLU A 210 -48.96 12.01 -32.58
N ILE A 211 -47.86 11.49 -32.03
CA ILE A 211 -47.84 10.71 -30.78
C ILE A 211 -48.00 11.62 -29.56
N ILE A 212 -47.52 12.86 -29.67
CA ILE A 212 -47.64 13.93 -28.67
C ILE A 212 -48.19 15.18 -29.33
N ASP A 213 -48.82 16.06 -28.54
CA ASP A 213 -49.32 17.35 -29.02
C ASP A 213 -48.27 18.47 -28.90
N LEU A 214 -48.62 19.64 -29.46
CA LEU A 214 -47.74 20.81 -29.50
C LEU A 214 -47.43 21.38 -28.12
N ASP A 215 -48.40 21.33 -27.20
CA ASP A 215 -48.24 21.90 -25.86
C ASP A 215 -47.30 21.04 -25.03
N TYR A 216 -47.47 19.71 -25.09
CA TYR A 216 -46.58 18.72 -24.50
C TYR A 216 -45.16 18.83 -25.08
N TYR A 217 -45.02 19.00 -26.41
CA TYR A 217 -43.72 19.20 -27.03
C TYR A 217 -43.01 20.45 -26.50
N LYS A 218 -43.70 21.59 -26.41
CA LYS A 218 -43.13 22.86 -25.93
C LYS A 218 -42.71 22.77 -24.46
N GLU A 219 -43.55 22.16 -23.62
CA GLU A 219 -43.26 21.98 -22.19
C GLU A 219 -42.01 21.11 -22.00
N ARG A 220 -41.96 19.94 -22.65
CA ARG A 220 -40.82 19.02 -22.55
C ARG A 220 -39.53 19.59 -23.13
N MET A 221 -39.61 20.35 -24.21
CA MET A 221 -38.44 21.03 -24.81
C MET A 221 -37.86 22.08 -23.86
N LYS A 222 -38.69 22.76 -23.06
CA LYS A 222 -38.21 23.68 -22.00
C LYS A 222 -37.55 22.93 -20.85
N GLU A 223 -38.14 21.82 -20.42
CA GLU A 223 -37.59 20.99 -19.34
C GLU A 223 -36.22 20.40 -19.66
N ILE A 224 -35.95 20.08 -20.93
CA ILE A 224 -34.62 19.66 -21.39
C ILE A 224 -33.68 20.83 -21.75
N GLY A 225 -34.11 22.09 -21.53
CA GLY A 225 -33.26 23.29 -21.53
C GLY A 225 -33.32 24.19 -22.77
N PHE A 226 -34.27 24.01 -23.70
CA PHE A 226 -34.40 24.89 -24.86
C PHE A 226 -35.19 26.17 -24.54
N ARG A 227 -34.76 27.30 -25.12
CA ARG A 227 -35.46 28.58 -25.00
C ARG A 227 -36.63 28.63 -25.98
N ASP A 228 -37.67 29.39 -25.64
CA ASP A 228 -38.87 29.57 -26.48
C ASP A 228 -38.55 29.86 -27.96
N LEU A 229 -37.60 30.77 -28.21
CA LEU A 229 -37.16 31.13 -29.56
C LEU A 229 -36.59 29.95 -30.35
N ASP A 230 -35.80 29.09 -29.69
CA ASP A 230 -35.18 27.93 -30.32
C ASP A 230 -36.23 26.84 -30.60
N ILE A 231 -37.21 26.69 -29.71
CA ILE A 231 -38.36 25.78 -29.89
C ILE A 231 -39.18 26.21 -31.12
N ASP A 232 -39.43 27.51 -31.29
CA ASP A 232 -40.16 28.05 -32.44
C ASP A 232 -39.41 27.81 -33.76
N PHE A 233 -38.07 27.83 -33.76
CA PHE A 233 -37.30 27.48 -34.96
C PHE A 233 -37.47 26.01 -35.33
N TYR A 234 -37.45 25.10 -34.37
CA TYR A 234 -37.72 23.68 -34.64
C TYR A 234 -39.14 23.44 -35.14
N LEU A 235 -40.13 24.18 -34.61
CA LEU A 235 -41.51 24.08 -35.11
C LEU A 235 -41.65 24.59 -36.55
N LYS A 236 -40.87 25.60 -36.95
CA LYS A 236 -40.80 26.06 -38.35
C LYS A 236 -40.10 25.06 -39.26
N GLU A 237 -39.07 24.37 -38.77
CA GLU A 237 -38.39 23.29 -39.50
C GLU A 237 -39.33 22.12 -39.79
N LEU A 238 -40.28 21.84 -38.90
CA LEU A 238 -41.29 20.79 -39.06
C LEU A 238 -42.37 21.11 -40.10
N ASN A 239 -42.69 22.39 -40.28
CA ASN A 239 -43.65 22.88 -41.27
C ASN A 239 -43.01 24.02 -42.07
N PRO A 240 -42.10 23.70 -43.01
CA PRO A 240 -41.53 24.68 -43.93
C PRO A 240 -42.62 25.03 -44.96
N GLY A 241 -43.48 25.97 -44.58
CA GLY A 241 -44.38 26.64 -45.54
C GLY A 241 -43.59 27.36 -46.62
#